data_AF-A0AAE3GP36-F1
#
_entry.id   AF-A0AAE3GP36-F1
#
_cell.length_a   1.000
_cell.length_b   1.000
_cell.length_c   1.000
_cell.angle_alpha   90.00
_cell.angle_beta   90.00
_cell.angle_gamma   90.00
#
_symmetry.space_group_name_H-M   'P 1'
#
loop_
_entity.id
_entity.type
_entity.pdbx_description
1 polymer ?
#
loop_
_entity_poly.entity_id
_entity_poly.type
_entity_poly.pdbx_seq_one_letter_code
_entity_poly.pdbx_strand_id
1 'polypeptide(L)'
;MNSPNNPTPHFPSQIQERETQEEEELALLLKRYLSKNDQILVQKTQMGGREAYIGSVTLEWFASSVRFASHLPLFHHKINPETDNVEIDAETIDEIQQRPLDWSRQAPLAQYLAVSKSHKFPPVLVVINQPWVDNSTAEEWDVNGRAIKSVTDFMPLDKDGEIGLLDLSQEIAIFALDGQHRLMGVQGLMELIKTGKLQRYKKDKKPLDVFVKVEDLRQLYKVDSVYLQNLAKERIGIEFISAVVAGETREEARRRVRSIFVHVNLMAVSLSKGQLAQLDEDDGFSIVARKIAVTHPLLKDKKERNPRVNWNSATVTAKSTVLTTLQALKDMSVRYLDYKFTNWKSSDQKNLIPMRPEDNELEEGIAEFSQLFNYLASLPSYQRMEEGIETPKLRRFSFEKDGGEGNMLFRPIGQIALVQALGILVFRKHFSLEDIFTKLRHYDTVGGFSGMEYPKSLWYGVLYDPYKKKVLVSGRDLASKLLIYILGGINDDFERAELRRELAINRHVGAGQSMGFEGKFVKPREVGLPEVL
;
A
#
# COMPACT_ATOMS: atom_id res chain seq x y z
N MET A 1 1.32 -12.18 89.22
CA MET A 1 1.60 -12.57 87.83
C MET A 1 0.65 -11.80 86.93
N ASN A 2 1.18 -11.00 86.02
CA ASN A 2 0.56 -10.69 84.72
C ASN A 2 1.56 -9.84 83.93
N SER A 3 2.24 -10.49 82.99
CA SER A 3 3.12 -9.86 82.01
C SER A 3 2.27 -9.21 80.91
N PRO A 4 2.60 -8.00 80.41
CA PRO A 4 1.95 -7.44 79.25
C PRO A 4 2.52 -8.06 77.97
N ASN A 5 1.62 -8.55 77.12
CA ASN A 5 1.90 -9.00 75.75
C ASN A 5 2.48 -7.86 74.91
N ASN A 6 3.68 -8.05 74.37
CA ASN A 6 4.18 -7.26 73.25
C ASN A 6 3.37 -7.62 71.99
N PRO A 7 2.82 -6.63 71.25
CA PRO A 7 2.30 -6.89 69.92
C PRO A 7 3.48 -7.06 68.95
N THR A 8 3.56 -8.22 68.32
CA THR A 8 4.44 -8.49 67.18
C THR A 8 4.12 -7.53 66.03
N PRO A 9 5.10 -6.91 65.36
CA PRO A 9 4.83 -6.02 64.24
C PRO A 9 4.23 -6.80 63.06
N HIS A 10 3.27 -6.20 62.37
CA HIS A 10 2.72 -6.70 61.11
C HIS A 10 3.80 -6.66 60.01
N PHE A 11 4.61 -7.72 59.92
CA PHE A 11 5.67 -7.88 58.93
C PHE A 11 5.24 -7.72 57.45
N PRO A 12 4.05 -8.18 57.00
CA PRO A 12 3.65 -8.07 55.59
C PRO A 12 3.40 -6.63 55.12
N SER A 13 2.84 -5.77 55.98
CA SER A 13 2.57 -4.37 55.63
C SER A 13 3.87 -3.55 55.55
N GLN A 14 4.85 -3.86 56.40
CA GLN A 14 6.17 -3.22 56.37
C GLN A 14 6.99 -3.61 55.13
N ILE A 15 6.82 -4.83 54.62
CA ILE A 15 7.46 -5.26 53.37
C ILE A 15 6.84 -4.51 52.19
N GLN A 16 5.51 -4.41 52.14
CA GLN A 16 4.81 -3.74 51.05
C GLN A 16 5.05 -2.21 51.04
N GLU A 17 5.11 -1.58 52.22
CA GLU A 17 5.51 -0.17 52.34
C GLU A 17 6.95 0.07 51.87
N ARG A 18 7.86 -0.86 52.19
CA ARG A 18 9.26 -0.78 51.77
C ARG A 18 9.45 -1.01 50.28
N GLU A 19 8.73 -1.96 49.68
CA GLU A 19 8.70 -2.16 48.23
C GLU A 19 8.17 -0.92 47.52
N THR A 20 7.08 -0.32 48.02
CA THR A 20 6.53 0.92 47.45
C THR A 20 7.55 2.06 47.54
N GLN A 21 8.25 2.19 48.66
CA GLN A 21 9.30 3.20 48.82
C GLN A 21 10.48 2.97 47.87
N GLU A 22 10.93 1.72 47.70
CA GLU A 22 12.01 1.37 46.77
C GLU A 22 11.62 1.66 45.31
N GLU A 23 10.35 1.41 44.93
CA GLU A 23 9.81 1.77 43.61
C GLU A 23 9.77 3.30 43.40
N GLU A 24 9.34 4.07 44.40
CA GLU A 24 9.32 5.53 44.34
C GLU A 24 10.73 6.13 44.23
N GLU A 25 11.69 5.61 44.99
CA GLU A 25 13.09 6.01 44.92
C GLU A 25 13.68 5.72 43.54
N LEU A 26 13.42 4.53 42.99
CA LEU A 26 13.84 4.16 41.63
C LEU A 26 13.23 5.08 40.57
N ALA A 27 11.93 5.40 40.67
CA ALA A 27 11.25 6.29 39.74
C ALA A 27 11.84 7.72 39.78
N LEU A 28 12.17 8.24 40.96
CA LEU A 28 12.82 9.54 41.14
C LEU A 28 14.24 9.55 40.55
N LEU A 29 15.01 8.48 40.77
CA LEU A 29 16.36 8.32 40.20
C LEU A 29 16.30 8.27 38.67
N LEU A 30 15.44 7.41 38.11
CA LEU A 30 15.25 7.32 36.66
C LEU A 30 14.84 8.69 36.08
N LYS A 31 13.88 9.40 36.68
CA LYS A 31 13.49 10.73 36.22
C LYS A 31 14.68 11.71 36.18
N ARG A 32 15.57 11.67 37.17
CA ARG A 32 16.78 12.52 37.21
C ARG A 32 17.72 12.21 36.04
N TYR A 33 17.99 10.94 35.76
CA TYR A 33 18.90 10.54 34.68
C TYR A 33 18.28 10.72 33.28
N LEU A 34 16.99 10.46 33.12
CA LEU A 34 16.26 10.58 31.85
C LEU A 34 15.89 12.02 31.48
N SER A 35 16.02 12.97 32.41
CA SER A 35 15.73 14.39 32.13
C SER A 35 16.81 15.10 31.31
N LYS A 36 17.94 14.44 31.04
CA LYS A 36 19.00 14.94 30.16
C LYS A 36 18.62 14.70 28.70
N ASN A 37 18.49 15.77 27.92
CA ASN A 37 18.07 15.70 26.50
C ASN A 37 19.06 14.96 25.58
N ASP A 38 20.29 14.77 26.05
CA ASP A 38 21.40 14.20 25.26
C ASP A 38 21.60 12.70 25.54
N GLN A 39 20.76 12.07 26.35
CA GLN A 39 20.89 10.65 26.70
C GLN A 39 19.58 9.91 26.49
N ILE A 40 19.66 8.71 25.90
CA ILE A 40 18.50 7.86 25.65
C ILE A 40 18.62 6.58 26.45
N LEU A 41 17.56 6.23 27.18
CA LEU A 41 17.43 4.89 27.77
C LEU A 41 17.30 3.85 26.67
N VAL A 42 18.22 2.91 26.64
CA VAL A 42 18.27 1.84 25.66
C VAL A 42 18.48 0.49 26.33
N GLN A 43 17.99 -0.55 25.67
CA GLN A 43 18.40 -1.91 25.91
C GLN A 43 19.46 -2.30 24.88
N LYS A 44 20.61 -2.79 25.35
CA LYS A 44 21.65 -3.38 24.50
C LYS A 44 21.15 -4.73 23.99
N THR A 45 21.27 -4.96 22.69
CA THR A 45 20.91 -6.23 22.03
C THR A 45 22.12 -6.79 21.30
N GLN A 46 22.15 -8.13 21.15
CA GLN A 46 23.19 -8.80 20.39
C GLN A 46 22.59 -9.84 19.44
N MET A 47 22.84 -9.68 18.14
CA MET A 47 22.31 -10.57 17.11
C MET A 47 23.40 -10.83 16.06
N GLY A 48 23.65 -12.11 15.73
CA GLY A 48 24.71 -12.47 14.78
C GLY A 48 26.11 -11.99 15.20
N GLY A 49 26.37 -11.87 16.51
CA GLY A 49 27.61 -11.33 17.06
C GLY A 49 27.75 -9.81 16.92
N ARG A 50 26.68 -9.09 16.56
CA ARG A 50 26.67 -7.64 16.42
C ARG A 50 25.82 -7.00 17.49
N GLU A 51 26.34 -5.93 18.10
CA GLU A 51 25.67 -5.15 19.12
C GLU A 51 24.81 -4.05 18.49
N ALA A 52 23.64 -3.83 19.08
CA ALA A 52 22.77 -2.70 18.78
C ALA A 52 22.12 -2.19 20.07
N TYR A 53 21.47 -1.03 20.00
CA TYR A 53 20.83 -0.39 21.16
C TYR A 53 19.40 0.00 20.80
N ILE A 54 18.41 -0.58 21.46
CA ILE A 54 16.99 -0.33 21.18
C ILE A 54 16.42 0.61 22.24
N GLY A 55 15.78 1.69 21.80
CA GLY A 55 15.11 2.64 22.68
C GLY A 55 13.86 3.23 22.04
N SER A 56 13.39 4.33 22.61
CA SER A 56 12.31 5.14 22.04
C SER A 56 12.65 6.62 22.10
N VAL A 57 12.14 7.39 21.15
CA VAL A 57 12.35 8.85 21.05
C VAL A 57 11.05 9.53 20.67
N THR A 58 10.90 10.82 20.99
CA THR A 58 9.74 11.58 20.52
C THR A 58 9.78 11.77 19.00
N LEU A 59 8.62 11.94 18.36
CA LEU A 59 8.53 12.24 16.94
C LEU A 59 9.24 13.55 16.59
N GLU A 60 9.17 14.55 17.47
CA GLU A 60 9.92 15.80 17.33
C GLU A 60 11.43 15.56 17.31
N TRP A 61 11.96 14.82 18.30
CA TRP A 61 13.38 14.50 18.36
C TRP A 61 13.81 13.68 17.13
N PHE A 62 12.99 12.71 16.71
CA PHE A 62 13.29 11.89 15.55
C PHE A 62 13.41 12.73 14.27
N ALA A 63 12.49 13.68 14.07
CA ALA A 63 12.50 14.56 12.90
C ALA A 63 13.70 15.52 12.87
N SER A 64 14.14 16.01 14.04
CA SER A 64 15.23 16.99 14.14
C SER A 64 16.62 16.36 14.18
N SER A 65 16.75 15.17 14.78
CA SER A 65 18.05 14.58 15.12
C SER A 65 18.52 13.52 14.12
N VAL A 66 17.61 12.94 13.33
CA VAL A 66 17.94 11.89 12.36
C VAL A 66 17.97 12.43 10.92
N ARG A 67 18.97 12.01 10.16
CA ARG A 67 19.21 12.38 8.76
C ARG A 67 18.95 11.19 7.82
N PHE A 68 18.82 11.44 6.53
CA PHE A 68 18.68 10.36 5.53
C PHE A 68 19.98 9.60 5.34
N ALA A 69 19.90 8.29 5.03
CA ALA A 69 21.10 7.48 4.78
C ALA A 69 21.97 7.99 3.62
N SER A 70 21.39 8.73 2.67
CA SER A 70 22.14 9.38 1.58
C SER A 70 23.21 10.35 2.09
N HIS A 71 23.04 10.91 3.29
CA HIS A 71 23.98 11.82 3.92
C HIS A 71 25.01 11.10 4.81
N LEU A 72 24.94 9.77 4.95
CA LEU A 72 25.87 9.01 5.77
C LEU A 72 27.27 9.05 5.15
N PRO A 73 28.30 9.50 5.87
CA PRO A 73 29.61 9.65 5.24
C PRO A 73 30.30 8.38 4.78
N LEU A 74 30.04 7.25 5.45
CA LEU A 74 30.48 5.93 5.00
C LEU A 74 29.99 5.59 3.58
N PHE A 75 28.94 6.27 3.10
CA PHE A 75 28.35 6.10 1.78
C PHE A 75 28.65 7.26 0.81
N HIS A 76 29.46 8.25 1.19
CA HIS A 76 29.67 9.46 0.38
C HIS A 76 30.09 9.18 -1.08
N HIS A 77 29.17 9.48 -2.00
CA HIS A 77 29.36 9.82 -3.41
C HIS A 77 28.36 10.94 -3.79
N LYS A 78 28.47 11.54 -4.98
CA LYS A 78 27.73 12.73 -5.47
C LYS A 78 26.23 12.70 -5.09
N ILE A 79 25.88 13.44 -4.04
CA ILE A 79 24.49 13.67 -3.64
C ILE A 79 23.93 14.76 -4.54
N ASN A 80 22.74 14.54 -5.11
CA ASN A 80 22.01 15.60 -5.78
C ASN A 80 21.33 16.49 -4.71
N PRO A 81 21.77 17.76 -4.54
CA PRO A 81 21.30 18.62 -3.45
C PRO A 81 19.82 19.02 -3.61
N GLU A 82 19.23 18.86 -4.79
CA GLU A 82 17.82 19.18 -5.01
C GLU A 82 16.90 18.03 -4.60
N THR A 83 17.34 16.78 -4.71
CA THR A 83 16.45 15.60 -4.53
C THR A 83 16.76 14.75 -3.30
N ASP A 84 17.90 14.97 -2.63
CA ASP A 84 18.47 14.13 -1.56
C ASP A 84 18.77 12.67 -1.99
N ASN A 85 18.80 12.41 -3.30
CA ASN A 85 19.12 11.11 -3.89
C ASN A 85 20.59 11.06 -4.37
N VAL A 86 21.13 9.85 -4.49
CA VAL A 86 22.47 9.57 -5.03
C VAL A 86 22.44 9.59 -6.57
N GLU A 87 23.37 10.30 -7.23
CA GLU A 87 23.52 10.30 -8.70
C GLU A 87 24.18 8.99 -9.18
N ILE A 88 23.71 8.46 -10.32
CA ILE A 88 24.15 7.17 -10.88
C ILE A 88 25.18 7.40 -12.00
N ASP A 89 26.39 6.87 -11.84
CA ASP A 89 27.47 6.84 -12.83
C ASP A 89 28.22 5.48 -12.86
N ALA A 90 29.19 5.33 -13.77
CA ALA A 90 29.89 4.05 -13.99
C ALA A 90 30.70 3.56 -12.78
N GLU A 91 31.05 4.47 -11.85
CA GLU A 91 31.78 4.15 -10.61
C GLU A 91 30.83 3.74 -9.48
N THR A 92 29.54 4.06 -9.57
CA THR A 92 28.54 3.85 -8.51
C THR A 92 27.61 2.65 -8.77
N ILE A 93 27.71 1.98 -9.93
CA ILE A 93 26.76 0.95 -10.37
C ILE A 93 26.83 -0.37 -9.55
N ASP A 94 28.02 -0.77 -9.13
CA ASP A 94 28.22 -1.93 -8.23
C ASP A 94 27.90 -1.56 -6.76
N GLU A 95 27.67 -0.27 -6.50
CA GLU A 95 27.55 0.29 -5.16
C GLU A 95 26.13 0.67 -4.73
N ILE A 96 25.22 0.86 -5.68
CA ILE A 96 23.85 1.37 -5.46
C ILE A 96 22.85 0.23 -5.25
N GLN A 97 22.47 0.02 -3.99
CA GLN A 97 21.19 -0.64 -3.62
C GLN A 97 20.39 0.21 -2.63
N GLN A 98 20.57 1.53 -2.62
CA GLN A 98 19.65 2.40 -1.89
C GLN A 98 18.34 2.53 -2.66
N ARG A 99 17.21 2.24 -2.02
CA ARG A 99 15.90 2.58 -2.57
C ARG A 99 15.79 4.11 -2.58
N PRO A 100 15.64 4.77 -3.73
CA PRO A 100 15.54 6.22 -3.78
C PRO A 100 14.36 6.70 -2.92
N LEU A 101 14.54 7.86 -2.29
CA LEU A 101 13.47 8.51 -1.55
C LEU A 101 12.33 8.84 -2.52
N ASP A 102 11.12 8.46 -2.15
CA ASP A 102 9.92 8.71 -2.95
C ASP A 102 9.14 9.82 -2.24
N TRP A 103 9.43 11.06 -2.61
CA TRP A 103 8.85 12.25 -1.99
C TRP A 103 7.33 12.34 -2.15
N SER A 104 6.74 11.61 -3.12
CA SER A 104 5.29 11.52 -3.25
C SER A 104 4.61 10.84 -2.06
N ARG A 105 5.38 10.11 -1.23
CA ARG A 105 4.90 9.44 -0.02
C ARG A 105 4.86 10.32 1.23
N GLN A 106 5.53 11.48 1.24
CA GLN A 106 5.63 12.34 2.43
C GLN A 106 4.26 12.77 2.95
N ALA A 107 3.47 13.41 2.10
CA ALA A 107 2.16 13.92 2.47
C ALA A 107 1.19 12.82 2.95
N PRO A 108 1.05 11.67 2.24
CA PRO A 108 0.29 10.54 2.78
C PRO A 108 0.77 10.09 4.16
N LEU A 109 2.08 9.89 4.36
CA LEU A 109 2.59 9.42 5.66
C LEU A 109 2.34 10.43 6.80
N ALA A 110 2.48 11.73 6.52
CA ALA A 110 2.17 12.78 7.49
C ALA A 110 0.68 12.79 7.85
N GLN A 111 -0.20 12.65 6.86
CA GLN A 111 -1.65 12.57 7.09
C GLN A 111 -2.05 11.33 7.86
N TYR A 112 -1.39 10.19 7.62
CA TYR A 112 -1.67 8.95 8.32
C TYR A 112 -1.52 9.15 9.81
N LEU A 113 -0.40 9.74 10.23
CA LEU A 113 -0.14 10.12 11.62
C LEU A 113 -1.15 11.15 12.13
N ALA A 114 -1.47 12.16 11.30
CA ALA A 114 -2.35 13.25 11.70
C ALA A 114 -3.83 12.83 11.88
N VAL A 115 -4.29 11.79 11.19
CA VAL A 115 -5.72 11.48 11.06
C VAL A 115 -6.09 10.14 11.69
N SER A 116 -5.28 9.10 11.50
CA SER A 116 -5.61 7.77 12.02
C SER A 116 -5.41 7.72 13.52
N LYS A 117 -6.43 7.38 14.31
CA LYS A 117 -6.33 7.27 15.78
C LYS A 117 -5.49 6.08 16.25
N SER A 118 -5.27 5.10 15.39
CA SER A 118 -4.47 3.90 15.65
C SER A 118 -3.18 3.90 14.83
N HIS A 119 -2.68 5.08 14.46
CA HIS A 119 -1.46 5.18 13.68
C HIS A 119 -0.28 4.55 14.42
N LYS A 120 0.57 3.81 13.69
CA LYS A 120 1.76 3.20 14.27
C LYS A 120 2.82 2.97 13.20
N PHE A 121 4.02 3.50 13.45
CA PHE A 121 5.18 3.14 12.67
C PHE A 121 5.97 2.01 13.34
N PRO A 122 6.46 1.01 12.57
CA PRO A 122 7.46 0.09 13.08
C PRO A 122 8.72 0.83 13.52
N PRO A 123 9.56 0.22 14.38
CA PRO A 123 10.84 0.79 14.77
C PRO A 123 11.75 1.08 13.58
N VAL A 124 12.53 2.15 13.68
CA VAL A 124 13.50 2.56 12.64
C VAL A 124 14.90 2.10 13.01
N LEU A 125 15.66 1.66 12.00
CA LEU A 125 17.07 1.30 12.18
C LEU A 125 17.93 2.49 11.78
N VAL A 126 18.75 2.97 12.71
CA VAL A 126 19.63 4.12 12.50
C VAL A 126 21.08 3.78 12.80
N VAL A 127 21.99 4.48 12.14
CA VAL A 127 23.42 4.39 12.40
C VAL A 127 23.91 5.67 13.07
N ILE A 128 24.69 5.51 14.13
CA ILE A 128 25.38 6.59 14.84
C ILE A 128 26.77 6.76 14.24
N ASN A 129 27.08 7.98 13.83
CA ASN A 129 28.37 8.39 13.29
C ASN A 129 28.97 9.53 14.13
N GLN A 130 30.30 9.62 14.16
CA GLN A 130 31.03 10.74 14.74
C GLN A 130 32.04 11.30 13.72
N PRO A 131 32.50 12.56 13.86
CA PRO A 131 33.37 13.21 12.88
C PRO A 131 34.70 12.48 12.64
N TRP A 132 35.23 11.80 13.65
CA TRP A 132 36.51 11.07 13.54
C TRP A 132 36.46 9.88 12.57
N VAL A 133 35.27 9.33 12.29
CA VAL A 133 35.10 8.14 11.44
C VAL A 133 35.66 8.35 10.03
N ASP A 134 35.55 9.57 9.51
CA ASP A 134 36.05 9.92 8.17
C ASP A 134 37.39 10.67 8.20
N ASN A 135 37.91 10.95 9.40
CA ASN A 135 39.24 11.52 9.57
C ASN A 135 40.26 10.40 9.80
N SER A 136 40.98 10.02 8.75
CA SER A 136 41.98 8.96 8.80
C SER A 136 43.18 9.26 9.71
N THR A 137 43.34 10.51 10.17
CA THR A 137 44.39 10.90 11.13
C THR A 137 43.84 11.18 12.53
N ALA A 138 42.59 10.81 12.82
CA ALA A 138 42.02 10.94 14.16
C ALA A 138 42.69 9.96 15.14
N GLU A 139 42.79 10.37 16.41
CA GLU A 139 43.43 9.59 17.47
C GLU A 139 42.68 8.29 17.78
N GLU A 140 41.42 8.20 17.39
CA GLU A 140 40.58 7.01 17.47
C GLU A 140 41.02 5.87 16.54
N TRP A 141 41.90 6.14 15.57
CA TRP A 141 42.48 5.14 14.69
C TRP A 141 43.88 4.74 15.17
N ASP A 142 44.13 3.44 15.27
CA ASP A 142 45.47 2.93 15.57
C ASP A 142 46.42 3.06 14.37
N VAL A 143 47.68 2.70 14.58
CA VAL A 143 48.73 2.74 13.54
C VAL A 143 48.43 1.87 12.31
N ASN A 144 47.51 0.92 12.41
CA ASN A 144 47.06 0.05 11.33
C ASN A 144 45.73 0.50 10.71
N GLY A 145 45.18 1.65 11.12
CA GLY A 145 43.88 2.14 10.67
C GLY A 145 42.69 1.37 11.23
N ARG A 146 42.83 0.73 12.40
CA ARG A 146 41.74 0.08 13.14
C ARG A 146 41.24 0.96 14.27
N ALA A 147 39.92 0.96 14.48
CA ALA A 147 39.32 1.79 15.51
C ALA A 147 39.71 1.30 16.91
N ILE A 148 40.18 2.20 17.76
CA ILE A 148 40.53 1.91 19.17
C ILE A 148 39.27 1.83 20.02
N LYS A 149 38.22 2.59 19.66
CA LYS A 149 36.92 2.62 20.34
C LYS A 149 35.77 2.56 19.34
N SER A 150 34.60 2.15 19.82
CA SER A 150 33.35 2.24 19.07
C SER A 150 32.86 3.70 19.02
N VAL A 151 32.03 4.02 18.02
CA VAL A 151 31.38 5.35 17.92
C VAL A 151 30.38 5.57 19.05
N THR A 152 29.76 4.51 19.55
CA THR A 152 28.74 4.59 20.60
C THR A 152 29.37 4.68 21.98
N ASP A 153 28.79 5.54 22.81
CA ASP A 153 29.11 5.66 24.24
C ASP A 153 27.88 5.20 25.05
N PHE A 154 28.00 4.02 25.68
CA PHE A 154 26.93 3.36 26.42
C PHE A 154 27.30 3.23 27.88
N MET A 155 26.51 3.84 28.75
CA MET A 155 26.65 3.74 30.20
C MET A 155 25.63 2.74 30.76
N PRO A 156 26.06 1.54 31.22
CA PRO A 156 25.15 0.57 31.82
C PRO A 156 24.56 1.11 33.13
N LEU A 157 23.29 0.80 33.37
CA LEU A 157 22.55 1.11 34.60
C LEU A 157 22.27 -0.16 35.43
N ASP A 158 22.36 -1.32 34.82
CA ASP A 158 22.22 -2.63 35.44
C ASP A 158 23.57 -3.33 35.61
N LYS A 159 23.59 -4.42 36.39
CA LYS A 159 24.80 -5.20 36.65
C LYS A 159 25.23 -6.04 35.46
N ASP A 160 24.29 -6.44 34.62
CA ASP A 160 24.52 -7.32 33.47
C ASP A 160 24.90 -6.53 32.22
N GLY A 161 24.75 -5.19 32.26
CA GLY A 161 25.09 -4.28 31.17
C GLY A 161 24.12 -4.34 30.00
N GLU A 162 22.89 -4.83 30.23
CA GLU A 162 21.85 -4.95 29.23
C GLU A 162 21.01 -3.67 29.09
N ILE A 163 20.89 -2.86 30.14
CA ILE A 163 20.05 -1.66 30.16
C ILE A 163 20.92 -0.47 30.55
N GLY A 164 20.86 0.60 29.77
CA GLY A 164 21.71 1.75 30.04
C GLY A 164 21.32 3.01 29.29
N LEU A 165 22.17 4.02 29.41
CA LEU A 165 22.02 5.30 28.72
C LEU A 165 23.00 5.34 27.55
N LEU A 166 22.46 5.60 26.35
CA LEU A 166 23.25 5.90 25.17
C LEU A 166 23.46 7.41 25.09
N ASP A 167 24.72 7.85 25.10
CA ASP A 167 25.07 9.27 24.99
C ASP A 167 25.03 9.73 23.53
N LEU A 168 24.24 10.76 23.29
CA LEU A 168 24.00 11.40 21.99
C LEU A 168 24.34 12.91 22.05
N SER A 169 25.29 13.29 22.91
CA SER A 169 25.76 14.67 23.07
C SER A 169 26.31 15.29 21.77
N GLN A 170 26.50 16.61 21.82
CA GLN A 170 26.80 17.43 20.65
C GLN A 170 28.10 16.96 19.96
N GLU A 171 27.95 16.56 18.69
CA GLU A 171 28.93 16.11 17.68
C GLU A 171 28.55 14.75 17.05
N ILE A 172 27.53 14.05 17.55
CA ILE A 172 27.01 12.83 16.93
C ILE A 172 26.06 13.13 15.77
N ALA A 173 26.20 12.38 14.67
CA ALA A 173 25.29 12.40 13.54
C ALA A 173 24.57 11.05 13.39
N ILE A 174 23.25 11.06 13.23
CA ILE A 174 22.42 9.87 13.21
C ILE A 174 21.73 9.76 11.85
N PHE A 175 21.78 8.59 11.22
CA PHE A 175 21.26 8.39 9.86
C PHE A 175 20.31 7.19 9.79
N ALA A 176 19.13 7.36 9.19
CA ALA A 176 18.15 6.29 9.04
C ALA A 176 18.53 5.32 7.92
N LEU A 177 18.94 4.10 8.28
CA LEU A 177 19.21 3.01 7.33
C LEU A 177 17.91 2.36 6.86
N ASP A 178 17.03 1.99 7.78
CA ASP A 178 15.66 1.58 7.44
C ASP A 178 14.65 2.55 8.07
N GLY A 179 13.60 2.85 7.31
CA GLY A 179 12.58 3.82 7.71
C GLY A 179 12.81 5.24 7.23
N GLN A 180 13.60 5.45 6.17
CA GLN A 180 13.80 6.77 5.57
C GLN A 180 12.48 7.44 5.14
N HIS A 181 11.51 6.70 4.57
CA HIS A 181 10.19 7.27 4.27
C HIS A 181 9.41 7.61 5.55
N ARG A 182 9.60 6.88 6.65
CA ARG A 182 8.97 7.19 7.95
C ARG A 182 9.55 8.48 8.51
N LEU A 183 10.88 8.65 8.49
CA LEU A 183 11.54 9.92 8.82
C LEU A 183 10.96 11.08 8.00
N MET A 184 10.91 10.92 6.68
CA MET A 184 10.33 11.93 5.78
C MET A 184 8.87 12.26 6.13
N GLY A 185 8.06 11.24 6.47
CA GLY A 185 6.67 11.42 6.91
C GLY A 185 6.54 12.17 8.23
N VAL A 186 7.37 11.86 9.23
CA VAL A 186 7.39 12.56 10.53
C VAL A 186 7.89 14.00 10.35
N GLN A 187 8.90 14.23 9.52
CA GLN A 187 9.35 15.59 9.15
C GLN A 187 8.22 16.39 8.49
N GLY A 188 7.46 15.76 7.57
CA GLY A 188 6.27 16.38 6.97
C GLY A 188 5.17 16.67 7.99
N LEU A 189 4.97 15.81 8.99
CA LEU A 189 4.05 16.06 10.09
C LEU A 189 4.51 17.27 10.93
N MET A 190 5.79 17.38 11.26
CA MET A 190 6.33 18.52 12.01
C MET A 190 6.16 19.83 11.22
N GLU A 191 6.38 19.81 9.90
CA GLU A 191 6.12 20.95 9.01
C GLU A 191 4.64 21.35 9.03
N LEU A 192 3.73 20.37 8.97
CA LEU A 192 2.30 20.58 9.03
C LEU A 192 1.86 21.19 10.37
N ILE A 193 2.36 20.67 11.50
CA ILE A 193 2.07 21.19 12.85
C ILE A 193 2.61 22.63 13.01
N LYS A 194 3.81 22.91 12.50
CA LYS A 194 4.48 24.20 12.65
C LYS A 194 3.88 25.29 11.75
N THR A 195 3.54 24.95 10.51
CA THR A 195 3.16 25.94 9.48
C THR A 195 1.67 25.92 9.12
N GLY A 196 0.93 24.91 9.58
CA GLY A 196 -0.48 24.70 9.22
C GLY A 196 -0.68 24.09 7.83
N LYS A 197 0.38 23.91 7.02
CA LYS A 197 0.31 23.36 5.67
C LYS A 197 1.50 22.46 5.35
N LEU A 198 1.33 21.57 4.38
CA LEU A 198 2.39 20.70 3.88
C LEU A 198 2.35 20.64 2.35
N GLN A 199 3.49 20.94 1.72
CA GLN A 199 3.69 20.89 0.28
C GLN A 199 3.69 19.43 -0.21
N ARG A 200 2.94 19.12 -1.28
CA ARG A 200 3.04 17.81 -1.95
C ARG A 200 4.12 17.83 -3.02
N TYR A 201 4.76 16.68 -3.19
CA TYR A 201 5.82 16.49 -4.17
C TYR A 201 5.51 15.32 -5.11
N LYS A 202 6.10 15.35 -6.30
CA LYS A 202 6.30 14.17 -7.14
C LYS A 202 7.40 13.28 -6.53
N LYS A 203 7.64 12.11 -7.12
CA LYS A 203 8.67 11.18 -6.64
C LYS A 203 10.06 11.82 -6.54
N ASP A 204 10.38 12.72 -7.47
CA ASP A 204 11.65 13.43 -7.63
C ASP A 204 11.72 14.75 -6.84
N LYS A 205 10.90 14.92 -5.78
CA LYS A 205 10.82 16.16 -4.97
C LYS A 205 10.40 17.41 -5.74
N LYS A 206 9.90 17.29 -6.98
CA LYS A 206 9.28 18.44 -7.67
C LYS A 206 7.96 18.83 -7.01
N PRO A 207 7.75 20.09 -6.61
CA PRO A 207 6.52 20.51 -5.96
C PRO A 207 5.33 20.36 -6.91
N LEU A 208 4.20 19.94 -6.36
CA LEU A 208 2.88 20.02 -6.99
C LEU A 208 2.18 21.28 -6.49
N ASP A 209 1.33 21.94 -7.28
CA ASP A 209 0.58 23.11 -6.81
C ASP A 209 -0.61 22.70 -5.91
N VAL A 210 -0.30 21.93 -4.86
CA VAL A 210 -1.27 21.24 -4.02
C VAL A 210 -0.70 21.11 -2.60
N PHE A 211 -1.48 21.53 -1.62
CA PHE A 211 -1.12 21.51 -0.21
C PHE A 211 -2.09 20.68 0.61
N VAL A 212 -1.57 20.04 1.66
CA VAL A 212 -2.37 19.50 2.75
C VAL A 212 -2.47 20.60 3.80
N LYS A 213 -3.66 21.00 4.23
CA LYS A 213 -3.83 22.02 5.28
C LYS A 213 -4.46 21.44 6.51
N VAL A 214 -4.09 21.96 7.68
CA VAL A 214 -4.72 21.58 8.95
C VAL A 214 -6.22 21.86 8.90
N GLU A 215 -6.67 22.96 8.30
CA GLU A 215 -8.09 23.29 8.16
C GLU A 215 -8.86 22.21 7.39
N ASP A 216 -8.28 21.68 6.31
CA ASP A 216 -8.90 20.61 5.52
C ASP A 216 -9.03 19.33 6.37
N LEU A 217 -7.99 18.99 7.15
CA LEU A 217 -8.02 17.86 8.07
C LEU A 217 -9.06 18.03 9.19
N ARG A 218 -9.20 19.25 9.73
CA ARG A 218 -10.20 19.55 10.76
C ARG A 218 -11.62 19.39 10.23
N GLN A 219 -11.89 19.88 9.01
CA GLN A 219 -13.21 19.80 8.40
C GLN A 219 -13.59 18.35 8.04
N LEU A 220 -12.66 17.60 7.46
CA LEU A 220 -12.94 16.28 6.90
C LEU A 220 -12.83 15.16 7.94
N TYR A 221 -11.92 15.29 8.90
CA TYR A 221 -11.63 14.23 9.88
C TYR A 221 -11.87 14.63 11.32
N LYS A 222 -12.40 15.84 11.58
CA LYS A 222 -12.66 16.35 12.93
C LYS A 222 -11.43 16.29 13.84
N VAL A 223 -10.25 16.49 13.27
CA VAL A 223 -8.99 16.51 14.03
C VAL A 223 -8.98 17.73 14.94
N ASP A 224 -8.60 17.55 16.20
CA ASP A 224 -8.46 18.66 17.14
C ASP A 224 -7.04 19.26 17.10
N SER A 225 -6.91 20.57 17.34
CA SER A 225 -5.62 21.26 17.32
C SER A 225 -4.71 20.85 18.48
N VAL A 226 -5.27 20.55 19.66
CA VAL A 226 -4.49 20.06 20.81
C VAL A 226 -3.98 18.66 20.53
N TYR A 227 -4.81 17.82 19.90
CA TYR A 227 -4.38 16.49 19.44
C TYR A 227 -3.18 16.58 18.50
N LEU A 228 -3.22 17.42 17.45
CA LEU A 228 -2.10 17.57 16.51
C LEU A 228 -0.80 18.01 17.19
N GLN A 229 -0.87 18.95 18.14
CA GLN A 229 0.30 19.40 18.89
C GLN A 229 0.89 18.29 19.78
N ASN A 230 0.03 17.41 20.30
CA ASN A 230 0.48 16.28 21.13
C ASN A 230 1.17 15.18 20.30
N LEU A 231 0.92 15.06 19.00
CA LEU A 231 1.61 14.10 18.12
C LEU A 231 3.13 14.28 18.15
N ALA A 232 3.64 15.51 18.28
CA ALA A 232 5.07 15.77 18.37
C ALA A 232 5.74 15.05 19.57
N LYS A 233 4.98 14.81 20.64
CA LYS A 233 5.43 14.18 21.89
C LYS A 233 5.28 12.67 21.89
N GLU A 234 4.52 12.11 20.94
CA GLU A 234 4.41 10.67 20.80
C GLU A 234 5.76 10.04 20.47
N ARG A 235 5.90 8.74 20.77
CA ARG A 235 7.19 8.07 20.74
C ARG A 235 7.24 7.00 19.66
N ILE A 236 8.36 6.93 18.95
CA ILE A 236 8.68 5.88 17.99
C ILE A 236 9.82 5.02 18.53
N GLY A 237 9.78 3.72 18.25
CA GLY A 237 10.91 2.81 18.52
C GLY A 237 12.07 3.10 17.58
N ILE A 238 13.29 3.04 18.11
CA ILE A 238 14.51 3.31 17.36
C ILE A 238 15.60 2.33 17.78
N GLU A 239 16.27 1.74 16.80
CA GLU A 239 17.40 0.84 17.01
C GLU A 239 18.66 1.49 16.45
N PHE A 240 19.65 1.70 17.32
CA PHE A 240 20.92 2.32 16.99
C PHE A 240 22.00 1.27 16.77
N ILE A 241 22.74 1.39 15.67
CA ILE A 241 23.99 0.65 15.42
C ILE A 241 25.16 1.62 15.27
N SER A 242 26.35 1.18 15.63
CA SER A 242 27.56 2.00 15.45
C SER A 242 28.00 2.00 13.98
N ALA A 243 28.35 3.17 13.45
CA ALA A 243 29.01 3.29 12.14
C ALA A 243 30.31 2.48 12.14
N VAL A 244 31.13 2.62 13.18
CA VAL A 244 32.38 1.88 13.41
C VAL A 244 32.34 1.25 14.81
N VAL A 245 32.80 0.01 14.95
CA VAL A 245 33.05 -0.62 16.26
C VAL A 245 34.55 -0.84 16.48
N ALA A 246 34.96 -0.90 17.75
CA ALA A 246 36.35 -1.14 18.10
C ALA A 246 36.93 -2.37 17.37
N GLY A 247 38.14 -2.23 16.83
CA GLY A 247 38.84 -3.24 16.04
C GLY A 247 38.55 -3.23 14.54
N GLU A 248 37.49 -2.58 14.05
CA GLU A 248 37.21 -2.49 12.61
C GLU A 248 38.09 -1.44 11.93
N THR A 249 38.48 -1.71 10.68
CA THR A 249 38.91 -0.67 9.75
C THR A 249 37.70 0.07 9.17
N ARG A 250 37.90 1.26 8.61
CA ARG A 250 36.83 2.02 7.94
C ARG A 250 36.14 1.22 6.82
N GLU A 251 36.88 0.42 6.05
CA GLU A 251 36.31 -0.40 4.98
C GLU A 251 35.52 -1.61 5.50
N GLU A 252 35.97 -2.24 6.59
CA GLU A 252 35.20 -3.30 7.26
C GLU A 252 33.87 -2.76 7.80
N ALA A 253 33.90 -1.58 8.44
CA ALA A 253 32.72 -0.86 8.91
C ALA A 253 31.76 -0.50 7.77
N ARG A 254 32.26 0.08 6.67
CA ARG A 254 31.48 0.40 5.47
C ARG A 254 30.76 -0.83 4.93
N ARG A 255 31.48 -1.96 4.76
CA ARG A 255 30.90 -3.23 4.27
C ARG A 255 29.82 -3.76 5.21
N ARG A 256 30.03 -3.71 6.52
CA ARG A 256 29.05 -4.15 7.52
C ARG A 256 27.77 -3.33 7.47
N VAL A 257 27.87 -2.01 7.60
CA VAL A 257 26.71 -1.12 7.62
C VAL A 257 25.92 -1.24 6.31
N ARG A 258 26.62 -1.34 5.17
CA ARG A 258 26.00 -1.58 3.87
C ARG A 258 25.30 -2.94 3.78
N SER A 259 25.93 -4.01 4.26
CA SER A 259 25.32 -5.35 4.29
C SER A 259 24.03 -5.36 5.11
N ILE A 260 24.04 -4.76 6.31
CA ILE A 260 22.85 -4.63 7.17
C ILE A 260 21.74 -3.88 6.41
N PHE A 261 22.07 -2.73 5.82
CA PHE A 261 21.11 -1.92 5.05
C PHE A 261 20.47 -2.72 3.90
N VAL A 262 21.28 -3.46 3.13
CA VAL A 262 20.79 -4.28 2.00
C VAL A 262 19.89 -5.40 2.49
N HIS A 263 20.32 -6.18 3.48
CA HIS A 263 19.58 -7.35 3.92
C HIS A 263 18.26 -6.99 4.61
N VAL A 264 18.22 -5.92 5.42
CA VAL A 264 16.96 -5.47 6.04
C VAL A 264 15.93 -5.10 4.97
N ASN A 265 16.35 -4.46 3.88
CA ASN A 265 15.44 -4.11 2.78
C ASN A 265 15.02 -5.32 1.94
N LEU A 266 15.92 -6.27 1.66
CA LEU A 266 15.59 -7.47 0.87
C LEU A 266 14.64 -8.43 1.62
N MET A 267 14.76 -8.52 2.94
CA MET A 267 13.92 -9.42 3.74
C MET A 267 12.51 -8.85 3.99
N ALA A 268 12.30 -7.54 3.79
CA ALA A 268 10.99 -6.90 3.91
C ALA A 268 10.12 -7.16 2.66
N VAL A 269 9.31 -8.23 2.69
CA VAL A 269 8.37 -8.55 1.61
C VAL A 269 7.12 -7.67 1.71
N SER A 270 6.82 -6.91 0.65
CA SER A 270 5.56 -6.16 0.55
C SER A 270 4.38 -7.10 0.28
N LEU A 271 3.26 -6.88 0.96
CA LEU A 271 2.02 -7.62 0.71
C LEU A 271 1.54 -7.41 -0.72
N SER A 272 1.05 -8.47 -1.37
CA SER A 272 0.43 -8.38 -2.69
C SER A 272 -0.86 -7.57 -2.62
N LYS A 273 -1.33 -7.04 -3.77
CA LYS A 273 -2.62 -6.33 -3.84
C LYS A 273 -3.80 -7.19 -3.37
N GLY A 274 -3.76 -8.50 -3.60
CA GLY A 274 -4.77 -9.45 -3.11
C GLY A 274 -4.73 -9.59 -1.60
N GLN A 275 -3.54 -9.69 -1.00
CA GLN A 275 -3.37 -9.74 0.46
C GLN A 275 -3.76 -8.42 1.13
N LEU A 276 -3.45 -7.27 0.51
CA LEU A 276 -3.92 -5.97 0.99
C LEU A 276 -5.45 -5.92 0.98
N ALA A 277 -6.10 -6.30 -0.13
CA ALA A 277 -7.56 -6.36 -0.19
C ALA A 277 -8.18 -7.30 0.86
N GLN A 278 -7.46 -8.32 1.34
CA GLN A 278 -7.90 -9.21 2.42
C GLN A 278 -7.85 -8.55 3.81
N LEU A 279 -6.86 -7.70 4.06
CA LEU A 279 -6.54 -7.17 5.40
C LEU A 279 -6.99 -5.71 5.60
N ASP A 280 -7.27 -5.00 4.52
CA ASP A 280 -7.58 -3.57 4.53
C ASP A 280 -8.96 -3.28 5.15
N GLU A 281 -8.95 -2.93 6.43
CA GLU A 281 -10.14 -2.58 7.22
C GLU A 281 -10.52 -1.09 7.12
N ASP A 282 -9.83 -0.30 6.30
CA ASP A 282 -10.09 1.15 6.16
C ASP A 282 -10.66 1.51 4.78
N ASP A 283 -10.42 0.72 3.74
CA ASP A 283 -11.00 0.95 2.42
C ASP A 283 -12.40 0.34 2.30
N GLY A 284 -13.42 1.19 2.29
CA GLY A 284 -14.82 0.80 2.11
C GLY A 284 -15.08 -0.12 0.92
N PHE A 285 -14.41 0.11 -0.22
CA PHE A 285 -14.55 -0.74 -1.39
C PHE A 285 -13.93 -2.12 -1.18
N SER A 286 -12.82 -2.21 -0.44
CA SER A 286 -12.21 -3.49 -0.02
C SER A 286 -13.14 -4.25 0.92
N ILE A 287 -13.72 -3.56 1.90
CA ILE A 287 -14.65 -4.15 2.89
C ILE A 287 -15.87 -4.72 2.18
N VAL A 288 -16.52 -3.95 1.30
CA VAL A 288 -17.68 -4.40 0.53
C VAL A 288 -17.32 -5.60 -0.36
N ALA A 289 -16.19 -5.54 -1.07
CA ALA A 289 -15.74 -6.64 -1.93
C ALA A 289 -15.48 -7.93 -1.14
N ARG A 290 -14.81 -7.84 0.01
CA ARG A 290 -14.59 -8.98 0.92
C ARG A 290 -15.91 -9.55 1.43
N LYS A 291 -16.84 -8.69 1.87
CA LYS A 291 -18.14 -9.11 2.37
C LYS A 291 -18.90 -9.90 1.30
N ILE A 292 -19.02 -9.36 0.09
CA ILE A 292 -19.70 -10.03 -1.03
C ILE A 292 -19.01 -11.34 -1.43
N ALA A 293 -17.67 -11.39 -1.39
CA ALA A 293 -16.91 -12.62 -1.66
C ALA A 293 -17.29 -13.78 -0.73
N VAL A 294 -17.56 -13.51 0.55
CA VAL A 294 -17.88 -14.55 1.55
C VAL A 294 -19.38 -14.78 1.78
N THR A 295 -20.24 -13.79 1.50
CA THR A 295 -21.68 -13.90 1.80
C THR A 295 -22.54 -14.22 0.59
N HIS A 296 -22.19 -13.75 -0.61
CA HIS A 296 -23.07 -13.83 -1.77
C HIS A 296 -23.11 -15.26 -2.37
N PRO A 297 -24.28 -15.86 -2.65
CA PRO A 297 -24.39 -17.24 -3.13
C PRO A 297 -23.58 -17.57 -4.41
N LEU A 298 -23.43 -16.59 -5.31
CA LEU A 298 -22.61 -16.73 -6.52
C LEU A 298 -21.14 -16.99 -6.19
N LEU A 299 -20.60 -16.45 -5.10
CA LEU A 299 -19.17 -16.41 -4.81
C LEU A 299 -18.76 -17.24 -3.60
N LYS A 300 -19.58 -17.23 -2.53
CA LYS A 300 -19.26 -17.88 -1.26
C LYS A 300 -18.85 -19.33 -1.47
N ASP A 301 -17.84 -19.77 -0.74
CA ASP A 301 -17.41 -21.16 -0.79
C ASP A 301 -18.53 -22.09 -0.28
N LYS A 302 -18.75 -23.19 -1.00
CA LYS A 302 -19.71 -24.25 -0.64
C LYS A 302 -18.97 -25.58 -0.67
N LYS A 303 -19.30 -26.50 0.23
CA LYS A 303 -18.58 -27.78 0.36
C LYS A 303 -18.69 -28.64 -0.91
N GLU A 304 -19.79 -28.52 -1.66
CA GLU A 304 -20.05 -29.35 -2.84
C GLU A 304 -19.49 -28.78 -4.16
N ARG A 305 -18.69 -27.70 -4.14
CA ARG A 305 -18.10 -27.14 -5.38
C ARG A 305 -16.72 -26.55 -5.17
N ASN A 306 -15.97 -26.39 -6.26
CA ASN A 306 -14.70 -25.68 -6.27
C ASN A 306 -14.85 -24.21 -5.83
N PRO A 307 -13.85 -23.63 -5.15
CA PRO A 307 -13.85 -22.21 -4.78
C PRO A 307 -14.01 -21.30 -6.00
N ARG A 308 -14.76 -20.20 -5.85
CA ARG A 308 -15.01 -19.26 -6.95
C ARG A 308 -14.20 -17.97 -6.87
N VAL A 309 -13.51 -17.72 -5.76
CA VAL A 309 -12.67 -16.53 -5.57
C VAL A 309 -11.23 -16.94 -5.27
N ASN A 310 -10.28 -16.39 -6.02
CA ASN A 310 -8.88 -16.43 -5.64
C ASN A 310 -8.53 -15.25 -4.72
N TRP A 311 -8.12 -15.56 -3.51
CA TRP A 311 -7.79 -14.60 -2.47
C TRP A 311 -6.42 -13.94 -2.68
N ASN A 312 -5.43 -14.69 -3.19
CA ASN A 312 -4.02 -14.32 -3.10
C ASN A 312 -3.47 -13.68 -4.39
N SER A 313 -3.98 -14.09 -5.55
CA SER A 313 -3.50 -13.63 -6.86
C SER A 313 -4.42 -12.56 -7.46
N ALA A 314 -3.81 -11.62 -8.18
CA ALA A 314 -4.52 -10.64 -9.01
C ALA A 314 -5.13 -11.27 -10.28
N THR A 315 -4.63 -12.42 -10.71
CA THR A 315 -4.92 -13.02 -12.03
C THR A 315 -5.52 -14.41 -11.91
N VAL A 316 -6.31 -14.78 -12.92
CA VAL A 316 -6.92 -16.12 -13.07
C VAL A 316 -6.34 -16.78 -14.30
N THR A 317 -5.77 -17.98 -14.14
CA THR A 317 -5.21 -18.76 -15.25
C THR A 317 -6.31 -19.51 -16.01
N ALA A 318 -6.05 -19.89 -17.26
CA ALA A 318 -7.03 -20.58 -18.12
C ALA A 318 -7.55 -21.90 -17.53
N LYS A 319 -6.75 -22.59 -16.72
CA LYS A 319 -7.11 -23.86 -16.08
C LYS A 319 -7.77 -23.73 -14.70
N SER A 320 -7.81 -22.52 -14.14
CA SER A 320 -8.30 -22.32 -12.78
C SER A 320 -9.81 -22.54 -12.69
N THR A 321 -10.27 -23.15 -11.62
CA THR A 321 -11.71 -23.36 -11.36
C THR A 321 -12.39 -22.15 -10.73
N VAL A 322 -11.62 -21.18 -10.21
CA VAL A 322 -12.16 -19.93 -9.67
C VAL A 322 -12.81 -19.09 -10.76
N LEU A 323 -13.85 -18.33 -10.43
CA LEU A 323 -14.51 -17.39 -11.33
C LEU A 323 -13.73 -16.07 -11.45
N THR A 324 -13.24 -15.56 -10.31
CA THR A 324 -12.64 -14.23 -10.21
C THR A 324 -11.60 -14.17 -9.08
N THR A 325 -11.06 -12.98 -8.81
CA THR A 325 -10.12 -12.72 -7.70
C THR A 325 -10.69 -11.68 -6.75
N LEU A 326 -10.25 -11.67 -5.48
CA LEU A 326 -10.66 -10.63 -4.54
C LEU A 326 -10.25 -9.23 -5.03
N GLN A 327 -9.09 -9.11 -5.67
CA GLN A 327 -8.67 -7.84 -6.28
C GLN A 327 -9.65 -7.38 -7.37
N ALA A 328 -10.13 -8.29 -8.21
CA ALA A 328 -11.11 -7.94 -9.24
C ALA A 328 -12.46 -7.55 -8.63
N LEU A 329 -12.87 -8.18 -7.52
CA LEU A 329 -14.06 -7.78 -6.75
C LEU A 329 -13.91 -6.38 -6.16
N LYS A 330 -12.73 -6.03 -5.64
CA LYS A 330 -12.41 -4.67 -5.20
C LYS A 330 -12.46 -3.68 -6.37
N ASP A 331 -11.86 -4.02 -7.52
CA ASP A 331 -11.91 -3.15 -8.69
C ASP A 331 -13.37 -2.97 -9.18
N MET A 332 -14.20 -4.02 -9.13
CA MET A 332 -15.63 -3.94 -9.43
C MET A 332 -16.40 -3.07 -8.43
N SER A 333 -16.16 -3.22 -7.12
CA SER A 333 -16.83 -2.38 -6.11
C SER A 333 -16.46 -0.91 -6.28
N VAL A 334 -15.19 -0.61 -6.52
CA VAL A 334 -14.73 0.73 -6.89
C VAL A 334 -15.45 1.25 -8.13
N ARG A 335 -15.51 0.47 -9.22
CA ARG A 335 -16.08 0.95 -10.49
C ARG A 335 -17.59 1.13 -10.47
N TYR A 336 -18.29 0.46 -9.56
CA TYR A 336 -19.74 0.56 -9.42
C TYR A 336 -20.15 1.60 -8.39
N LEU A 337 -19.61 1.52 -7.17
CA LEU A 337 -20.08 2.27 -6.00
C LEU A 337 -19.51 3.68 -5.91
N ASP A 338 -18.41 3.99 -6.58
CA ASP A 338 -17.73 5.28 -6.51
C ASP A 338 -18.62 6.47 -6.91
N TYR A 339 -19.64 6.25 -7.75
CA TYR A 339 -20.59 7.32 -8.10
C TYR A 339 -21.51 7.72 -6.95
N LYS A 340 -21.75 6.80 -6.00
CA LYS A 340 -22.61 7.01 -4.83
C LYS A 340 -21.78 7.34 -3.59
N PHE A 341 -20.70 6.61 -3.36
CA PHE A 341 -19.81 6.75 -2.21
C PHE A 341 -18.48 7.41 -2.62
N THR A 342 -18.56 8.63 -3.14
CA THR A 342 -17.39 9.39 -3.63
C THR A 342 -16.37 9.69 -2.54
N ASN A 343 -16.81 9.76 -1.29
CA ASN A 343 -16.00 9.97 -0.08
C ASN A 343 -15.12 8.77 0.29
N TRP A 344 -15.41 7.57 -0.22
CA TRP A 344 -14.60 6.37 0.07
C TRP A 344 -13.28 6.37 -0.72
N LYS A 345 -13.17 7.16 -1.80
CA LYS A 345 -11.93 7.31 -2.56
C LYS A 345 -11.08 8.46 -2.09
N SER A 346 -9.80 8.17 -1.90
CA SER A 346 -8.72 9.17 -1.79
C SER A 346 -8.40 9.90 -3.09
N SER A 347 -8.82 9.39 -4.26
CA SER A 347 -8.30 9.87 -5.54
C SER A 347 -8.84 11.23 -5.96
N ASP A 348 -10.09 11.53 -5.59
CA ASP A 348 -10.80 12.72 -6.05
C ASP A 348 -10.72 13.82 -4.99
N GLN A 349 -10.65 13.45 -3.71
CA GLN A 349 -10.10 14.27 -2.65
C GLN A 349 -8.57 14.18 -2.71
N LYS A 350 -7.98 14.78 -3.77
CA LYS A 350 -6.54 15.02 -3.81
C LYS A 350 -6.14 15.49 -2.42
N ASN A 351 -5.26 14.73 -1.76
CA ASN A 351 -4.57 15.07 -0.51
C ASN A 351 -4.98 14.29 0.72
N LEU A 352 -5.74 13.19 0.67
CA LEU A 352 -6.11 12.50 1.91
C LEU A 352 -6.06 10.97 1.83
N ILE A 353 -5.79 10.33 2.96
CA ILE A 353 -5.85 8.87 3.14
C ILE A 353 -7.32 8.46 3.27
N PRO A 354 -7.73 7.33 2.66
CA PRO A 354 -9.10 6.86 2.82
C PRO A 354 -9.26 6.40 4.27
N MET A 355 -10.27 6.93 4.95
CA MET A 355 -10.65 6.46 6.27
C MET A 355 -11.73 5.41 6.12
N ARG A 356 -11.79 4.49 7.09
CA ARG A 356 -12.90 3.55 7.20
C ARG A 356 -14.23 4.32 7.17
N PRO A 357 -15.14 4.01 6.23
CA PRO A 357 -16.47 4.60 6.24
C PRO A 357 -17.25 4.20 7.49
N GLU A 358 -18.27 4.97 7.82
CA GLU A 358 -19.15 4.67 8.94
C GLU A 358 -19.94 3.37 8.66
N ASP A 359 -20.29 2.64 9.72
CA ASP A 359 -20.91 1.30 9.59
C ASP A 359 -22.23 1.35 8.80
N ASN A 360 -23.01 2.44 8.91
CA ASN A 360 -24.23 2.62 8.14
C ASN A 360 -23.97 2.81 6.62
N GLU A 361 -22.94 3.55 6.24
CA GLU A 361 -22.52 3.69 4.84
C GLU A 361 -22.04 2.33 4.31
N LEU A 362 -21.28 1.58 5.11
CA LEU A 362 -20.81 0.24 4.74
C LEU A 362 -21.98 -0.72 4.52
N GLU A 363 -22.98 -0.72 5.41
CA GLU A 363 -24.20 -1.52 5.25
C GLU A 363 -24.93 -1.19 3.94
N GLU A 364 -25.08 0.10 3.62
CA GLU A 364 -25.71 0.55 2.38
C GLU A 364 -24.91 0.10 1.15
N GLY A 365 -23.57 0.29 1.16
CA GLY A 365 -22.72 -0.15 0.06
C GLY A 365 -22.69 -1.66 -0.13
N ILE A 366 -22.76 -2.45 0.96
CA ILE A 366 -22.91 -3.91 0.91
C ILE A 366 -24.25 -4.26 0.25
N ALA A 367 -25.35 -3.60 0.61
CA ALA A 367 -26.67 -3.87 0.05
C ALA A 367 -26.71 -3.58 -1.46
N GLU A 368 -26.21 -2.41 -1.87
CA GLU A 368 -26.13 -1.99 -3.29
C GLU A 368 -25.31 -2.97 -4.13
N PHE A 369 -24.12 -3.35 -3.66
CA PHE A 369 -23.26 -4.27 -4.39
C PHE A 369 -23.82 -5.70 -4.38
N SER A 370 -24.48 -6.11 -3.29
CA SER A 370 -25.20 -7.39 -3.25
C SER A 370 -26.34 -7.43 -4.26
N GLN A 371 -27.09 -6.33 -4.43
CA GLN A 371 -28.15 -6.26 -5.42
C GLN A 371 -27.60 -6.42 -6.84
N LEU A 372 -26.50 -5.73 -7.18
CA LEU A 372 -25.81 -5.93 -8.45
C LEU A 372 -25.42 -7.40 -8.66
N PHE A 373 -24.87 -8.05 -7.64
CA PHE A 373 -24.46 -9.46 -7.72
C PHE A 373 -25.64 -10.44 -7.85
N ASN A 374 -26.80 -10.11 -7.29
CA ASN A 374 -28.04 -10.88 -7.53
C ASN A 374 -28.42 -10.83 -9.02
N TYR A 375 -28.36 -9.65 -9.64
CA TYR A 375 -28.61 -9.51 -11.08
C TYR A 375 -27.54 -10.20 -11.93
N LEU A 376 -26.26 -10.07 -11.59
CA LEU A 376 -25.18 -10.80 -12.28
C LEU A 376 -25.40 -12.31 -12.21
N ALA A 377 -25.78 -12.85 -11.06
CA ALA A 377 -26.08 -14.27 -10.89
C ALA A 377 -27.25 -14.76 -11.76
N SER A 378 -28.12 -13.85 -12.23
CA SER A 378 -29.23 -14.17 -13.15
C SER A 378 -28.81 -14.33 -14.61
N LEU A 379 -27.55 -14.02 -14.97
CA LEU A 379 -27.06 -14.18 -16.33
C LEU A 379 -26.94 -15.68 -16.70
N PRO A 380 -27.45 -16.10 -17.87
CA PRO A 380 -27.39 -17.50 -18.33
C PRO A 380 -26.01 -18.14 -18.19
N SER A 381 -24.95 -17.43 -18.56
CA SER A 381 -23.56 -17.85 -18.43
C SER A 381 -23.18 -18.22 -17.00
N TYR A 382 -23.66 -17.48 -16.00
CA TYR A 382 -23.38 -17.77 -14.60
C TYR A 382 -24.27 -18.86 -14.02
N GLN A 383 -25.52 -18.96 -14.47
CA GLN A 383 -26.44 -20.04 -14.07
C GLN A 383 -25.90 -21.41 -14.45
N ARG A 384 -25.23 -21.52 -15.61
CA ARG A 384 -24.52 -22.73 -16.06
C ARG A 384 -23.49 -23.26 -15.05
N MET A 385 -22.91 -22.41 -14.21
CA MET A 385 -22.01 -22.87 -13.14
C MET A 385 -22.75 -23.54 -11.98
N GLU A 386 -24.02 -23.18 -11.73
CA GLU A 386 -24.86 -23.91 -10.75
C GLU A 386 -25.35 -25.24 -11.32
N GLU A 387 -25.44 -25.36 -12.65
CA GLU A 387 -25.71 -26.63 -13.37
C GLU A 387 -24.49 -27.56 -13.46
N GLY A 388 -23.37 -27.19 -12.84
CA GLY A 388 -22.16 -28.01 -12.75
C GLY A 388 -21.11 -27.78 -13.85
N ILE A 389 -21.30 -26.79 -14.74
CA ILE A 389 -20.28 -26.46 -15.73
C ILE A 389 -19.12 -25.71 -15.06
N GLU A 390 -17.92 -26.27 -15.13
CA GLU A 390 -16.74 -25.65 -14.55
C GLU A 390 -16.28 -24.41 -15.34
N THR A 391 -15.71 -23.45 -14.62
CA THR A 391 -15.24 -22.18 -15.19
C THR A 391 -14.19 -22.32 -16.30
N PRO A 392 -13.27 -23.31 -16.33
CA PRO A 392 -12.34 -23.48 -17.45
C PRO A 392 -13.05 -23.68 -18.79
N LYS A 393 -14.16 -24.43 -18.83
CA LYS A 393 -14.90 -24.69 -20.08
C LYS A 393 -15.51 -23.42 -20.68
N LEU A 394 -15.94 -22.51 -19.82
CA LEU A 394 -16.53 -21.22 -20.22
C LEU A 394 -15.45 -20.18 -20.53
N ARG A 395 -14.32 -20.24 -19.80
CA ARG A 395 -13.21 -19.29 -19.93
C ARG A 395 -12.32 -19.55 -21.14
N ARG A 396 -11.86 -20.80 -21.31
CA ARG A 396 -10.81 -21.15 -22.28
C ARG A 396 -11.23 -20.74 -23.68
N PHE A 397 -10.26 -20.39 -24.51
CA PHE A 397 -10.52 -20.20 -25.93
C PHE A 397 -10.62 -21.56 -26.64
N SER A 398 -11.26 -21.57 -27.81
CA SER A 398 -11.50 -22.80 -28.58
C SER A 398 -10.21 -23.54 -28.96
N PHE A 399 -9.09 -22.82 -29.11
CA PHE A 399 -7.79 -23.37 -29.50
C PHE A 399 -6.92 -23.82 -28.31
N GLU A 400 -7.32 -23.52 -27.07
CA GLU A 400 -6.61 -23.99 -25.89
C GLU A 400 -6.90 -25.48 -25.66
N LYS A 401 -6.05 -26.15 -24.87
CA LYS A 401 -6.26 -27.56 -24.52
C LYS A 401 -7.64 -27.74 -23.85
N ASP A 402 -8.37 -28.77 -24.28
CA ASP A 402 -9.77 -29.09 -23.92
C ASP A 402 -10.83 -28.07 -24.41
N GLY A 403 -10.40 -27.01 -25.11
CA GLY A 403 -11.27 -25.99 -25.69
C GLY A 403 -12.10 -25.22 -24.66
N GLY A 404 -12.80 -24.19 -25.16
CA GLY A 404 -13.80 -23.48 -24.39
C GLY A 404 -14.51 -22.43 -25.22
N GLU A 405 -15.35 -21.65 -24.54
CA GLU A 405 -16.24 -20.68 -25.19
C GLU A 405 -15.67 -19.27 -25.29
N GLY A 406 -14.48 -19.03 -24.74
CA GLY A 406 -13.83 -17.71 -24.78
C GLY A 406 -14.71 -16.62 -24.16
N ASN A 407 -15.42 -16.90 -23.07
CA ASN A 407 -16.41 -15.99 -22.49
C ASN A 407 -15.77 -14.92 -21.58
N MET A 408 -16.07 -13.64 -21.84
CA MET A 408 -15.48 -12.52 -21.11
C MET A 408 -15.92 -12.44 -19.64
N LEU A 409 -17.12 -12.94 -19.30
CA LEU A 409 -17.65 -12.93 -17.94
C LEU A 409 -16.90 -13.88 -17.00
N PHE A 410 -16.07 -14.77 -17.54
CA PHE A 410 -15.22 -15.68 -16.78
C PHE A 410 -13.79 -15.16 -16.62
N ARG A 411 -13.55 -13.90 -16.99
CA ARG A 411 -12.24 -13.25 -16.93
C ARG A 411 -12.37 -11.98 -16.09
N PRO A 412 -11.50 -11.76 -15.09
CA PRO A 412 -11.54 -10.56 -14.25
C PRO A 412 -11.67 -9.25 -15.04
N ILE A 413 -10.93 -9.11 -16.14
CA ILE A 413 -10.95 -7.88 -16.93
C ILE A 413 -12.31 -7.61 -17.59
N GLY A 414 -13.01 -8.66 -18.02
CA GLY A 414 -14.33 -8.54 -18.63
C GLY A 414 -15.40 -8.21 -17.60
N GLN A 415 -15.32 -8.84 -16.43
CA GLN A 415 -16.19 -8.54 -15.29
C GLN A 415 -16.07 -7.08 -14.86
N ILE A 416 -14.83 -6.57 -14.72
CA ILE A 416 -14.59 -5.17 -14.36
C ILE A 416 -15.12 -4.22 -15.44
N ALA A 417 -14.93 -4.52 -16.74
CA ALA A 417 -15.46 -3.70 -17.83
C ALA A 417 -16.99 -3.61 -17.82
N LEU A 418 -17.67 -4.73 -17.57
CA LEU A 418 -19.13 -4.78 -17.42
C LEU A 418 -19.59 -3.95 -16.23
N VAL A 419 -19.03 -4.19 -15.05
CA VAL A 419 -19.43 -3.48 -13.83
C VAL A 419 -19.16 -1.97 -13.93
N GLN A 420 -18.08 -1.57 -14.59
CA GLN A 420 -17.79 -0.16 -14.89
C GLN A 420 -18.86 0.48 -15.79
N ALA A 421 -19.32 -0.24 -16.82
CA ALA A 421 -20.41 0.23 -17.68
C ALA A 421 -21.73 0.34 -16.89
N LEU A 422 -22.04 -0.66 -16.06
CA LEU A 422 -23.22 -0.67 -15.21
C LEU A 422 -23.24 0.50 -14.22
N GLY A 423 -22.11 0.80 -13.57
CA GLY A 423 -22.02 1.95 -12.68
C GLY A 423 -22.36 3.28 -13.37
N ILE A 424 -21.87 3.47 -14.61
CA ILE A 424 -22.21 4.68 -15.40
C ILE A 424 -23.68 4.70 -15.80
N LEU A 425 -24.21 3.59 -16.30
CA LEU A 425 -25.60 3.50 -16.76
C LEU A 425 -26.59 3.74 -15.61
N VAL A 426 -26.35 3.14 -14.45
CA VAL A 426 -27.23 3.24 -13.28
C VAL A 426 -27.11 4.62 -12.63
N PHE A 427 -25.90 5.05 -12.25
CA PHE A 427 -25.74 6.24 -11.41
C PHE A 427 -25.65 7.55 -12.18
N ARG A 428 -25.13 7.56 -13.41
CA ARG A 428 -25.00 8.79 -14.22
C ARG A 428 -26.09 8.93 -15.27
N LYS A 429 -26.54 7.83 -15.87
CA LYS A 429 -27.60 7.84 -16.89
C LYS A 429 -28.98 7.43 -16.35
N HIS A 430 -29.09 7.07 -15.07
CA HIS A 430 -30.35 6.75 -14.37
C HIS A 430 -31.15 5.60 -15.00
N PHE A 431 -30.47 4.63 -15.61
CA PHE A 431 -31.11 3.39 -16.07
C PHE A 431 -31.41 2.47 -14.89
N SER A 432 -32.55 1.77 -14.93
CA SER A 432 -32.85 0.74 -13.94
C SER A 432 -31.99 -0.52 -14.17
N LEU A 433 -31.59 -1.20 -13.09
CA LEU A 433 -30.88 -2.48 -13.20
C LEU A 433 -31.75 -3.53 -13.91
N GLU A 434 -33.07 -3.53 -13.67
CA GLU A 434 -33.99 -4.50 -14.26
C GLU A 434 -34.03 -4.41 -15.79
N ASP A 435 -34.12 -3.20 -16.34
CA ASP A 435 -34.12 -2.98 -17.79
C ASP A 435 -32.80 -3.40 -18.42
N ILE A 436 -31.68 -2.98 -17.80
CA ILE A 436 -30.33 -3.35 -18.28
C ILE A 436 -30.17 -4.87 -18.28
N PHE A 437 -30.54 -5.54 -17.19
CA PHE A 437 -30.33 -6.99 -17.08
C PHE A 437 -31.30 -7.79 -17.94
N THR A 438 -32.45 -7.24 -18.32
CA THR A 438 -33.30 -7.84 -19.35
C THR A 438 -32.58 -7.91 -20.70
N LYS A 439 -31.94 -6.80 -21.12
CA LYS A 439 -31.11 -6.77 -22.34
C LYS A 439 -29.89 -7.69 -22.22
N LEU A 440 -29.20 -7.68 -21.08
CA LEU A 440 -28.00 -8.51 -20.87
C LEU A 440 -28.30 -10.00 -20.86
N ARG A 441 -29.42 -10.45 -20.29
CA ARG A 441 -29.81 -11.86 -20.34
C ARG A 441 -30.06 -12.32 -21.77
N HIS A 442 -30.73 -11.50 -22.59
CA HIS A 442 -30.90 -11.79 -24.01
C HIS A 442 -29.55 -11.85 -24.73
N TYR A 443 -28.70 -10.83 -24.54
CA TYR A 443 -27.36 -10.75 -25.13
C TYR A 443 -26.48 -11.95 -24.78
N ASP A 444 -26.52 -12.39 -23.52
CA ASP A 444 -25.78 -13.56 -23.05
C ASP A 444 -26.32 -14.87 -23.67
N THR A 445 -27.65 -15.01 -23.76
CA THR A 445 -28.31 -16.19 -24.35
C THR A 445 -27.90 -16.40 -25.81
N VAL A 446 -27.75 -15.32 -26.59
CA VAL A 446 -27.30 -15.38 -27.98
C VAL A 446 -25.78 -15.43 -28.14
N GLY A 447 -25.04 -15.59 -27.03
CA GLY A 447 -23.59 -15.75 -27.01
C GLY A 447 -22.80 -14.45 -27.11
N GLY A 448 -23.41 -13.29 -26.83
CA GLY A 448 -22.78 -11.97 -26.95
C GLY A 448 -21.52 -11.78 -26.06
N PHE A 449 -21.42 -12.51 -24.96
CA PHE A 449 -20.23 -12.52 -24.10
C PHE A 449 -19.19 -13.59 -24.46
N SER A 450 -19.54 -14.54 -25.33
CA SER A 450 -18.68 -15.66 -25.75
C SER A 450 -17.98 -15.36 -27.08
N GLY A 451 -17.05 -16.24 -27.44
CA GLY A 451 -16.36 -16.23 -28.73
C GLY A 451 -15.50 -14.99 -28.95
N MET A 452 -14.90 -14.43 -27.89
CA MET A 452 -14.04 -13.23 -27.97
C MET A 452 -12.94 -13.34 -29.04
N GLU A 453 -12.50 -14.56 -29.36
CA GLU A 453 -11.49 -14.87 -30.36
C GLU A 453 -11.97 -14.81 -31.81
N TYR A 454 -13.28 -14.68 -32.04
CA TYR A 454 -13.85 -14.66 -33.37
C TYR A 454 -14.21 -13.23 -33.83
N PRO A 455 -14.01 -12.89 -35.11
CA PRO A 455 -14.33 -11.57 -35.65
C PRO A 455 -15.76 -11.10 -35.39
N LYS A 456 -16.75 -12.01 -35.33
CA LYS A 456 -18.15 -11.65 -35.03
C LYS A 456 -18.33 -11.05 -33.63
N SER A 457 -17.43 -11.37 -32.70
CA SER A 457 -17.48 -10.85 -31.34
C SER A 457 -17.06 -9.39 -31.28
N LEU A 458 -17.78 -8.62 -30.46
CA LEU A 458 -17.46 -7.24 -30.12
C LEU A 458 -16.11 -7.12 -29.41
N TRP A 459 -15.67 -8.21 -28.77
CA TRP A 459 -14.48 -8.26 -27.95
C TRP A 459 -13.20 -8.56 -28.75
N TYR A 460 -13.34 -8.96 -30.01
CA TYR A 460 -12.21 -9.24 -30.91
C TYR A 460 -11.44 -7.96 -31.22
N GLY A 461 -10.13 -7.96 -30.97
CA GLY A 461 -9.25 -6.79 -31.04
C GLY A 461 -9.36 -5.87 -29.82
N VAL A 462 -10.41 -5.98 -29.01
CA VAL A 462 -10.65 -5.12 -27.83
C VAL A 462 -10.11 -5.80 -26.57
N LEU A 463 -10.71 -6.93 -26.17
CA LEU A 463 -10.29 -7.70 -25.00
C LEU A 463 -9.48 -8.95 -25.39
N TYR A 464 -9.36 -9.24 -26.68
CA TYR A 464 -8.56 -10.33 -27.22
C TYR A 464 -7.68 -9.84 -28.36
N ASP A 465 -6.37 -10.12 -28.27
CA ASP A 465 -5.39 -9.89 -29.32
C ASP A 465 -5.34 -11.14 -30.23
N PRO A 466 -5.82 -11.07 -31.47
CA PRO A 466 -5.83 -12.20 -32.39
C PRO A 466 -4.43 -12.57 -32.90
N TYR A 467 -3.49 -11.64 -32.90
CA TYR A 467 -2.11 -11.88 -33.34
C TYR A 467 -1.32 -12.60 -32.26
N LYS A 468 -1.40 -12.11 -31.03
CA LYS A 468 -0.70 -12.68 -29.88
C LYS A 468 -1.48 -13.80 -29.19
N LYS A 469 -2.70 -14.08 -29.65
CA LYS A 469 -3.64 -15.08 -29.10
C LYS A 469 -3.81 -14.97 -27.59
N LYS A 470 -3.97 -13.76 -27.08
CA LYS A 470 -4.02 -13.48 -25.63
C LYS A 470 -5.03 -12.41 -25.27
N VAL A 471 -5.40 -12.37 -24.00
CA VAL A 471 -6.28 -11.31 -23.47
C VAL A 471 -5.56 -9.95 -23.45
N LEU A 472 -6.28 -8.89 -23.79
CA LEU A 472 -5.82 -7.49 -23.75
C LEU A 472 -6.40 -6.77 -22.54
N VAL A 473 -5.54 -6.43 -21.59
CA VAL A 473 -5.93 -5.65 -20.40
C VAL A 473 -6.19 -4.18 -20.73
N SER A 474 -5.46 -3.63 -21.71
CA SER A 474 -5.57 -2.24 -22.16
C SER A 474 -6.92 -1.89 -22.79
N GLY A 475 -7.65 -2.87 -23.33
CA GLY A 475 -8.95 -2.64 -23.97
C GLY A 475 -10.14 -2.58 -23.02
N ARG A 476 -9.93 -2.67 -21.70
CA ARG A 476 -11.01 -2.62 -20.69
C ARG A 476 -11.88 -1.38 -20.83
N ASP A 477 -11.27 -0.21 -20.96
CA ASP A 477 -12.03 1.05 -20.98
C ASP A 477 -12.84 1.18 -22.27
N LEU A 478 -12.30 0.74 -23.41
CA LEU A 478 -13.06 0.63 -24.66
C LEU A 478 -14.19 -0.39 -24.54
N ALA A 479 -13.95 -1.57 -23.96
CA ALA A 479 -15.00 -2.55 -23.72
C ALA A 479 -16.14 -1.99 -22.86
N SER A 480 -15.82 -1.20 -21.83
CA SER A 480 -16.80 -0.50 -21.01
C SER A 480 -17.61 0.53 -21.83
N LYS A 481 -16.95 1.36 -22.65
CA LYS A 481 -17.64 2.31 -23.55
C LYS A 481 -18.59 1.60 -24.53
N LEU A 482 -18.15 0.46 -25.09
CA LEU A 482 -18.96 -0.34 -25.99
C LEU A 482 -20.18 -0.94 -25.28
N LEU A 483 -20.03 -1.41 -24.03
CA LEU A 483 -21.15 -1.88 -23.21
C LEU A 483 -22.15 -0.77 -22.90
N ILE A 484 -21.69 0.44 -22.58
CA ILE A 484 -22.55 1.62 -22.39
C ILE A 484 -23.34 1.92 -23.68
N TYR A 485 -22.67 1.86 -24.83
CA TYR A 485 -23.31 2.09 -26.12
C TYR A 485 -24.36 1.04 -26.44
N ILE A 486 -24.06 -0.26 -26.35
CA ILE A 486 -25.04 -1.30 -26.72
C ILE A 486 -26.22 -1.37 -25.73
N LEU A 487 -26.07 -0.93 -24.49
CA LEU A 487 -27.16 -0.98 -23.50
C LEU A 487 -28.03 0.29 -23.48
N GLY A 488 -27.40 1.46 -23.61
CA GLY A 488 -28.06 2.75 -23.42
C GLY A 488 -27.95 3.73 -24.59
N GLY A 489 -27.23 3.38 -25.66
CA GLY A 489 -26.98 4.25 -26.80
C GLY A 489 -26.08 5.46 -26.48
N ILE A 490 -25.74 6.20 -27.53
CA ILE A 490 -25.03 7.48 -27.48
C ILE A 490 -25.74 8.45 -28.43
N ASN A 491 -26.31 9.54 -27.90
CA ASN A 491 -27.04 10.53 -28.70
C ASN A 491 -26.10 11.51 -29.40
N ASP A 492 -24.92 11.76 -28.83
CA ASP A 492 -23.94 12.66 -29.43
C ASP A 492 -23.22 11.98 -30.60
N ASP A 493 -23.34 12.56 -31.79
CA ASP A 493 -22.79 12.00 -33.02
C ASP A 493 -21.25 11.97 -33.02
N PHE A 494 -20.62 12.93 -32.33
CA PHE A 494 -19.17 13.00 -32.24
C PHE A 494 -18.62 11.90 -31.32
N GLU A 495 -19.20 11.69 -30.14
CA GLU A 495 -18.87 10.59 -29.24
C GLU A 495 -19.09 9.23 -29.92
N ARG A 496 -20.19 9.09 -30.69
CA ARG A 496 -20.47 7.87 -31.46
C ARG A 496 -19.43 7.65 -32.56
N ALA A 497 -19.05 8.69 -33.28
CA ALA A 497 -18.01 8.61 -34.32
C ALA A 497 -16.64 8.24 -33.72
N GLU A 498 -16.30 8.81 -32.57
CA GLU A 498 -15.06 8.53 -31.86
C GLU A 498 -15.01 7.09 -31.35
N LEU A 499 -16.10 6.58 -30.77
CA LEU A 499 -16.20 5.18 -30.34
C LEU A 499 -16.04 4.21 -31.53
N ARG A 500 -16.66 4.53 -32.68
CA ARG A 500 -16.51 3.76 -33.92
C ARG A 500 -15.06 3.77 -34.39
N ARG A 501 -14.38 4.91 -34.33
CA ARG A 501 -12.96 5.06 -34.69
C ARG A 501 -12.07 4.23 -33.76
N GLU A 502 -12.26 4.33 -32.44
CA GLU A 502 -11.53 3.55 -31.44
C GLU A 502 -11.69 2.04 -31.68
N LEU A 503 -12.91 1.56 -31.92
CA LEU A 503 -13.18 0.15 -32.23
C LEU A 503 -12.45 -0.30 -33.51
N ALA A 504 -12.53 0.47 -34.58
CA ALA A 504 -11.90 0.14 -35.84
C ALA A 504 -10.36 0.06 -35.74
N ILE A 505 -9.74 0.95 -34.96
CA ILE A 505 -8.29 0.95 -34.69
C ILE A 505 -7.88 -0.33 -33.94
N ASN A 506 -8.64 -0.73 -32.93
CA ASN A 506 -8.35 -1.94 -32.15
C ASN A 506 -8.56 -3.24 -32.94
N ARG A 507 -9.30 -3.16 -34.06
CA ARG A 507 -9.51 -4.27 -35.01
C ARG A 507 -8.58 -4.20 -36.23
N HIS A 508 -7.54 -3.37 -36.18
CA HIS A 508 -6.60 -3.19 -37.29
C HIS A 508 -5.85 -4.48 -37.63
N VAL A 509 -5.66 -4.72 -38.93
CA VAL A 509 -4.98 -5.93 -39.43
C VAL A 509 -3.73 -5.69 -40.28
N GLY A 510 -3.26 -4.44 -40.39
CA GLY A 510 -2.21 -4.03 -41.31
C GLY A 510 -2.76 -3.38 -42.59
N ALA A 511 -1.87 -2.79 -43.40
CA ALA A 511 -2.18 -2.24 -44.73
C ALA A 511 -3.37 -1.26 -44.78
N GLY A 512 -3.64 -0.53 -43.70
CA GLY A 512 -4.77 0.39 -43.60
C GLY A 512 -6.15 -0.28 -43.56
N GLN A 513 -6.23 -1.59 -43.26
CA GLN A 513 -7.49 -2.36 -43.15
C GLN A 513 -7.78 -2.75 -41.70
N SER A 514 -9.05 -3.05 -41.43
CA SER A 514 -9.53 -3.59 -40.15
C SER A 514 -10.39 -4.83 -40.37
N MET A 515 -10.46 -5.70 -39.36
CA MET A 515 -11.32 -6.87 -39.35
C MET A 515 -12.79 -6.48 -39.11
N GLY A 516 -13.66 -6.68 -40.09
CA GLY A 516 -15.11 -6.49 -39.94
C GLY A 516 -15.77 -7.59 -39.10
N PHE A 517 -17.03 -7.40 -38.71
CA PHE A 517 -17.79 -8.38 -37.93
C PHE A 517 -18.10 -9.67 -38.71
N GLU A 518 -18.13 -9.62 -40.04
CA GLU A 518 -18.27 -10.81 -40.90
C GLU A 518 -16.96 -11.59 -41.10
N GLY A 519 -15.84 -11.16 -40.50
CA GLY A 519 -14.53 -11.78 -40.71
C GLY A 519 -13.83 -11.39 -42.01
N LYS A 520 -14.31 -10.34 -42.69
CA LYS A 520 -13.70 -9.78 -43.92
C LYS A 520 -12.84 -8.56 -43.59
N PHE A 521 -11.77 -8.35 -44.36
CA PHE A 521 -10.99 -7.12 -44.28
C PHE A 521 -11.74 -5.97 -44.95
N VAL A 522 -11.95 -4.89 -44.19
CA VAL A 522 -12.70 -3.71 -44.62
C VAL A 522 -11.90 -2.45 -44.32
N LYS A 523 -12.30 -1.31 -44.90
CA LYS A 523 -11.71 -0.02 -44.49
C LYS A 523 -12.10 0.26 -43.03
N PRO A 524 -11.28 0.94 -42.21
CA PRO A 524 -11.58 1.19 -40.80
C PRO A 524 -12.97 1.81 -40.58
N ARG A 525 -13.37 2.75 -41.46
CA ARG A 525 -14.72 3.35 -41.42
C ARG A 525 -15.85 2.33 -41.62
N GLU A 526 -15.65 1.25 -42.36
CA GLU A 526 -16.66 0.23 -42.69
C GLU A 526 -16.87 -0.81 -41.58
N VAL A 527 -16.03 -0.82 -40.52
CA VAL A 527 -16.22 -1.72 -39.36
C VAL A 527 -17.57 -1.50 -38.68
N GLY A 528 -17.99 -0.23 -38.56
CA GLY A 528 -19.25 0.14 -37.94
C GLY A 528 -19.28 -0.04 -36.42
N LEU A 529 -20.48 0.10 -35.85
CA LEU A 529 -20.81 -0.26 -34.47
C LEU A 529 -21.97 -1.27 -34.53
N PRO A 530 -22.08 -2.19 -33.55
CA PRO A 530 -23.25 -3.07 -33.46
C PRO A 530 -24.54 -2.27 -33.20
N GLU A 531 -25.68 -2.93 -33.34
CA GLU A 531 -26.97 -2.37 -32.93
C GLU A 531 -27.05 -2.21 -31.40
N VAL A 532 -27.86 -1.26 -30.96
CA VAL A 532 -28.21 -1.08 -29.54
C VAL A 532 -29.26 -2.14 -29.17
N LEU A 533 -29.11 -2.76 -28.01
CA LEU A 533 -29.95 -3.82 -27.46
C LEU A 533 -31.30 -3.34 -26.94
#